data_AF-A0A2R6HR19-F1
#
_entry.id   AF-A0A2R6HR19-F1
#
_cell.length_a   1.000
_cell.length_b   1.000
_cell.length_c   1.000
_cell.angle_alpha   90.00
_cell.angle_beta   90.00
_cell.angle_gamma   90.00
#
_symmetry.space_group_name_H-M   'P 1'
#
loop_
_entity.id
_entity.type
_entity.pdbx_description
1 polymer ?
#
loop_
_entity_poly.entity_id
_entity_poly.type
_entity_poly.pdbx_seq_one_letter_code
_entity_poly.pdbx_strand_id
1 'polypeptide(L)' 'MDRRGDADGRGDLRHRRRDIEISDGYAAGESGQVFEHDVGNWNEETTETGRNLRAVETGGPNVAVGDSGTVIAD' A
#
# COMPACT_ATOMS: atom_id res chain seq x y z
N MET A 1 44.76 9.76 -38.98
CA MET A 1 44.55 10.31 -37.62
C MET A 1 43.40 11.28 -37.73
N ASP A 2 42.22 10.87 -37.29
CA ASP A 2 41.12 11.78 -36.99
C ASP A 2 40.65 11.41 -35.59
N ARG A 3 40.89 12.32 -34.63
CA ARG A 3 40.47 12.17 -33.24
C ARG A 3 39.26 13.06 -33.02
N ARG A 4 38.23 12.48 -32.40
CA ARG A 4 37.20 13.03 -31.47
C ARG A 4 36.08 11.98 -31.46
N GLY A 5 35.81 11.21 -30.41
CA GLY A 5 35.54 11.65 -29.04
C GLY A 5 34.28 12.53 -29.08
N ASP A 6 33.12 12.20 -28.54
CA ASP A 6 32.84 11.43 -27.33
C ASP A 6 31.39 10.92 -27.35
N ALA A 7 31.15 9.89 -26.54
CA ALA A 7 29.83 9.44 -26.17
C ALA A 7 29.03 10.60 -25.57
N ASP A 8 27.75 10.70 -25.95
CA ASP A 8 26.75 11.23 -25.03
C ASP A 8 25.54 10.30 -25.13
N GLY A 9 25.69 9.17 -24.44
CA GLY A 9 24.57 8.34 -24.01
C GLY A 9 23.69 9.17 -23.09
N ARG A 10 22.82 9.99 -23.67
CA ARG A 10 21.67 10.52 -22.95
C ARG A 10 20.59 9.48 -23.05
N GLY A 11 20.85 8.40 -22.32
CA GLY A 11 19.81 7.50 -21.84
C GLY A 11 18.75 8.40 -21.26
N ASP A 12 17.66 8.47 -21.99
CA ASP A 12 16.47 9.17 -21.61
C ASP A 12 15.86 8.41 -20.44
N LEU A 13 16.48 8.59 -19.27
CA LEU A 13 15.88 8.33 -17.98
C LEU A 13 14.78 9.38 -17.86
N ARG A 14 13.70 9.19 -18.62
CA ARG A 14 12.41 9.75 -18.29
C ARG A 14 12.19 9.24 -16.89
N HIS A 15 12.44 10.11 -15.92
CA HIS A 15 11.84 9.99 -14.62
C HIS A 15 10.36 9.87 -14.94
N ARG A 16 9.84 8.64 -15.01
CA ARG A 16 8.43 8.41 -14.78
C ARG A 16 8.26 9.02 -13.40
N ARG A 17 7.83 10.28 -13.35
CA ARG A 17 6.87 10.67 -12.34
C ARG A 17 5.78 9.63 -12.54
N ARG A 18 5.88 8.55 -11.78
CA ARG A 18 4.69 7.78 -11.47
C ARG A 18 3.88 8.83 -10.74
N ASP A 19 2.86 9.32 -11.41
CA ASP A 19 1.78 9.98 -10.72
C ASP A 19 1.47 9.07 -9.53
N ILE A 20 1.42 9.65 -8.33
CA ILE A 20 1.06 8.89 -7.15
C ILE A 20 -0.40 8.51 -7.38
N GLU A 21 -0.62 7.31 -7.90
CA GLU A 21 -1.93 6.70 -7.94
C GLU A 21 -2.29 6.42 -6.49
N ILE A 22 -3.26 7.19 -6.02
CA ILE A 22 -3.90 6.93 -4.74
C ILE A 22 -4.80 5.72 -4.99
N SER A 23 -4.38 4.56 -4.50
CA SER A 23 -5.13 3.31 -4.60
C SER A 23 -5.96 3.08 -3.34
N ASP A 24 -7.05 2.34 -3.48
CA ASP A 24 -7.81 1.84 -2.35
C ASP A 24 -6.95 0.86 -1.53
N GLY A 25 -7.26 0.73 -0.24
CA GLY A 25 -6.50 -0.14 0.65
C GLY A 25 -7.02 -0.12 2.08
N TYR A 26 -6.37 -0.91 2.93
CA TYR A 26 -6.75 -1.02 4.34
C TYR A 26 -5.54 -0.80 5.24
N ALA A 27 -5.81 -0.22 6.41
CA ALA A 27 -4.90 -0.17 7.54
C ALA A 27 -5.56 -0.83 8.73
N ALA A 28 -4.76 -1.46 9.60
CA ALA A 28 -5.25 -2.07 10.82
C ALA A 28 -4.30 -1.74 11.99
N GLY A 29 -4.85 -1.76 13.21
CA GLY A 29 -4.11 -1.32 14.38
C GLY A 29 -4.62 -1.90 15.69
N GLU A 30 -4.38 -1.14 16.75
CA GLU A 30 -4.71 -1.55 18.11
C GLU A 30 -6.22 -1.58 18.35
N SER A 31 -6.64 -2.33 19.37
CA SER A 31 -8.05 -2.41 19.79
C SER A 31 -9.03 -2.82 18.67
N GLY A 32 -8.54 -3.54 17.65
CA GLY A 32 -9.34 -3.98 16.51
C GLY A 32 -9.68 -2.89 15.49
N GLN A 33 -9.01 -1.73 15.54
CA GLN A 33 -9.25 -0.66 14.58
C GLN A 33 -8.83 -1.08 13.18
N VAL A 34 -9.71 -0.82 12.21
CA VAL A 34 -9.47 -0.96 10.77
C VAL A 34 -9.90 0.33 10.11
N PHE A 35 -9.17 0.76 9.09
CA PHE A 35 -9.53 1.88 8.25
C PHE A 35 -9.50 1.47 6.78
N GLU A 36 -10.56 1.79 6.06
CA GLU A 36 -10.60 1.72 4.61
C GLU A 36 -10.15 3.05 4.02
N HIS A 37 -9.27 2.99 3.04
CA HIS A 37 -8.86 4.14 2.26
C HIS A 37 -9.67 4.20 0.97
N ASP A 38 -10.50 5.23 0.82
CA ASP A 38 -11.33 5.50 -0.37
C ASP A 38 -11.03 6.91 -0.91
N VAL A 39 -10.46 6.97 -2.12
CA VAL A 39 -10.21 8.19 -2.91
C VAL A 39 -9.71 9.37 -2.06
N GLY A 40 -8.61 9.15 -1.33
CA GLY A 40 -7.92 10.18 -0.55
C GLY A 40 -8.49 10.41 0.85
N ASN A 41 -9.48 9.64 1.27
CA ASN A 41 -10.08 9.68 2.61
C ASN A 41 -9.84 8.36 3.33
N TRP A 42 -9.74 8.43 4.65
CA TRP A 42 -9.72 7.26 5.53
C TRP A 42 -11.04 7.21 6.30
N ASN A 43 -11.75 6.09 6.17
CA ASN A 43 -12.98 5.79 6.89
C ASN A 43 -12.70 4.70 7.92
N GLU A 44 -13.11 4.91 9.17
CA GLU A 44 -12.98 3.89 10.21
C GLU A 44 -14.04 2.81 10.02
N GLU A 45 -13.60 1.56 9.97
CA GLU A 45 -14.44 0.38 9.91
C GLU A 45 -14.62 -0.22 11.30
N THR A 46 -15.85 -0.61 11.62
CA THR A 46 -16.13 -1.32 12.88
C THR A 46 -15.81 -2.80 12.74
N THR A 47 -15.09 -3.36 13.71
CA THR A 47 -14.79 -4.79 13.76
C THR A 47 -15.43 -5.47 14.95
N GLU A 48 -15.62 -6.79 14.87
CA GLU A 48 -16.18 -7.60 15.94
C GLU A 48 -15.15 -7.96 17.05
N THR A 49 -13.92 -7.44 16.95
CA THR A 49 -12.81 -7.81 17.83
C THR A 49 -12.19 -6.57 18.49
N GLY A 50 -11.82 -6.70 19.77
CA GLY A 50 -10.96 -5.73 20.45
C GLY A 50 -9.48 -6.11 20.43
N ARG A 51 -9.08 -7.12 19.65
CA ARG A 51 -7.68 -7.59 19.58
C ARG A 51 -6.88 -6.75 18.59
N ASN A 52 -5.59 -6.57 18.89
CA ASN A 52 -4.70 -5.84 17.99
C ASN A 52 -4.52 -6.61 16.68
N LEU A 53 -4.68 -5.91 15.58
CA LEU A 53 -4.43 -6.39 14.23
C LEU A 53 -3.03 -5.94 13.80
N ARG A 54 -2.28 -6.81 13.13
CA ARG A 54 -0.85 -6.63 12.86
C ARG A 54 -0.51 -6.55 11.38
N ALA A 55 -1.36 -7.10 10.53
CA ALA A 55 -1.15 -7.10 9.09
C ALA A 55 -2.50 -7.15 8.37
N VAL A 56 -2.49 -6.62 7.15
CA VAL A 56 -3.62 -6.65 6.21
C VAL A 56 -3.10 -7.11 4.86
N GLU A 57 -3.85 -7.99 4.21
CA GLU A 57 -3.63 -8.40 2.82
C GLU A 57 -4.87 -8.01 2.01
N THR A 58 -4.67 -7.46 0.81
CA THR A 58 -5.72 -7.07 -0.13
C THR A 58 -5.49 -7.72 -1.48
N GLY A 59 -6.54 -7.94 -2.26
CA GLY A 59 -6.45 -8.65 -3.56
C GLY A 59 -7.35 -9.87 -3.71
N GLY A 60 -8.26 -10.08 -2.76
CA GLY A 60 -9.35 -11.06 -2.84
C GLY A 60 -9.05 -12.37 -2.11
N PRO A 61 -9.59 -12.58 -0.88
CA PRO A 61 -10.33 -11.62 -0.05
C PRO A 61 -9.42 -10.60 0.65
N ASN A 62 -10.01 -9.55 1.21
CA ASN A 62 -9.30 -8.67 2.14
C ASN A 62 -9.24 -9.37 3.51
N VAL A 63 -8.05 -9.49 4.08
CA VAL A 63 -7.84 -10.23 5.33
C VAL A 63 -6.99 -9.41 6.28
N ALA A 64 -7.44 -9.23 7.53
CA ALA A 64 -6.61 -8.73 8.61
C ALA A 64 -6.36 -9.82 9.65
N VAL A 65 -5.11 -9.92 10.11
CA VAL A 65 -4.67 -10.92 11.09
C VAL A 65 -4.07 -10.25 12.32
N GLY A 66 -4.26 -10.84 13.50
CA GLY A 66 -3.91 -10.21 14.76
C GLY A 66 -3.64 -11.17 15.91
N ASP A 67 -3.61 -10.60 17.11
CA ASP A 67 -3.28 -11.31 18.35
C ASP A 67 -4.24 -12.49 18.62
N SER A 68 -3.74 -13.50 19.33
CA SER A 68 -4.48 -14.71 19.70
C SER A 68 -5.07 -15.49 18.52
N GLY A 69 -4.47 -15.37 17.32
CA GLY A 69 -4.97 -16.02 16.11
C GLY A 69 -6.22 -15.38 15.53
N THR A 70 -6.48 -14.11 15.85
CA THR A 70 -7.61 -13.35 15.28
C THR A 70 -7.43 -13.22 13.78
N VAL A 71 -8.47 -13.57 13.02
CA VAL A 71 -8.56 -13.36 11.58
C VAL A 71 -9.93 -12.76 11.30
N ILE A 72 -9.96 -11.65 10.56
CA ILE A 72 -11.18 -11.06 9.99
C ILE A 72 -11.02 -10.99 8.47
N ALA A 73 -12.08 -11.26 7.76
CA ALA A 73 -12.13 -11.20 6.30
C ALA A 73 -13.50 -10.68 5.85
N ASP A 74 -13.50 -9.92 4.76
CA ASP A 74 -14.70 -9.48 4.02
C ASP A 74 -15.02 -10.49 2.90
#